data_AF-A0A7C3T7Y8-F1
#
_entry.id   AF-A0A7C3T7Y8-F1
#
_cell.length_a   1.000
_cell.length_b   1.000
_cell.length_c   1.000
_cell.angle_alpha   90.00
_cell.angle_beta   90.00
_cell.angle_gamma   90.00
#
_symmetry.space_group_name_H-M   'P 1'
#
loop_
_entity.id
_entity.type
_entity.pdbx_description
1 polymer ?
#
loop_
_entity_poly.entity_id
_entity_poly.type
_entity_poly.pdbx_seq_one_letter_code
_entity_poly.pdbx_strand_id
1 'polypeptide(L)'
;MEPGYTHIMVILDRTGSMESIKDDVIGGFNSFLETQKASPGRATITLVQFDSQDPFEVVYAYRDVQDAPLLTSKTYVPRACTPLLDALGRGMTELSRALEQSA
;
A
#
# COMPACT_ATOMS: atom_id res chain seq x y z
N MET A 1 13.10 -12.81 13.35
CA MET A 1 11.68 -12.53 13.11
C MET A 1 10.87 -12.97 14.33
N GLU A 2 10.15 -12.05 14.98
CA GLU A 2 9.27 -12.41 16.10
C GLU A 2 8.16 -13.37 15.62
N PRO A 3 7.83 -14.44 16.36
CA PRO A 3 6.74 -15.33 15.98
C PRO A 3 5.42 -14.55 15.87
N GLY A 4 4.75 -14.64 14.72
CA GLY A 4 3.47 -13.96 14.49
C GLY A 4 3.59 -12.49 14.04
N TYR A 5 4.79 -12.02 13.68
CA TYR A 5 4.95 -10.72 13.01
C TYR A 5 4.56 -10.80 11.53
N THR A 6 3.78 -9.82 11.05
CA THR A 6 3.36 -9.72 9.64
C THR A 6 3.71 -8.34 9.07
N HIS A 7 4.36 -8.31 7.90
CA HIS A 7 4.51 -7.09 7.12
C HIS A 7 3.59 -7.13 5.91
N ILE A 8 2.85 -6.06 5.68
CA ILE A 8 1.86 -5.92 4.61
C ILE A 8 2.36 -4.87 3.61
N MET A 9 2.52 -5.25 2.35
CA MET A 9 2.87 -4.34 1.26
C MET A 9 1.64 -4.14 0.38
N VAL A 10 1.11 -2.92 0.34
CA VAL A 10 0.00 -2.55 -0.55
C VAL A 10 0.56 -1.75 -1.71
N ILE A 11 0.36 -2.25 -2.93
CA ILE A 11 0.68 -1.55 -4.17
C ILE A 11 -0.65 -1.13 -4.78
N LEU A 12 -0.92 0.18 -4.77
CA LEU A 12 -2.22 0.75 -5.09
C LEU A 12 -2.17 1.48 -6.43
N ASP A 13 -2.96 1.00 -7.38
CA ASP A 13 -3.15 1.66 -8.67
C ASP A 13 -3.90 2.98 -8.46
N ARG A 14 -3.33 4.10 -8.91
CA ARG A 14 -3.99 5.42 -8.95
C ARG A 14 -4.00 6.01 -10.36
N THR A 15 -4.09 5.16 -11.37
CA THR A 15 -4.19 5.58 -12.77
C THR A 15 -5.55 6.18 -13.05
N GLY A 16 -5.67 7.00 -14.10
CA GLY A 16 -6.92 7.71 -14.41
C GLY A 16 -8.13 6.80 -14.63
N SER A 17 -7.92 5.54 -15.03
CA SER A 17 -9.00 4.55 -15.15
C SER A 17 -9.66 4.19 -13.82
N MET A 18 -8.99 4.44 -12.70
CA MET A 18 -9.50 4.15 -11.37
C MET A 18 -10.53 5.20 -10.89
N GLU A 19 -10.71 6.32 -11.59
CA GLU A 19 -11.62 7.39 -11.19
C GLU A 19 -13.07 6.89 -11.04
N SER A 20 -13.53 6.00 -11.91
CA SER A 20 -14.89 5.44 -11.85
C SER A 20 -15.16 4.56 -10.63
N ILE A 21 -14.10 4.04 -9.99
CA ILE A 21 -14.17 3.15 -8.81
C ILE A 21 -13.42 3.73 -7.61
N LYS A 22 -13.15 5.04 -7.62
CA LYS A 22 -12.33 5.72 -6.62
C LYS A 22 -12.85 5.50 -5.20
N ASP A 23 -14.15 5.67 -5.00
CA ASP A 23 -14.78 5.54 -3.68
C ASP A 23 -14.78 4.08 -3.20
N ASP A 24 -14.92 3.12 -4.12
CA ASP A 24 -14.82 1.69 -3.80
C ASP A 24 -13.40 1.30 -3.39
N VAL A 25 -12.39 1.85 -4.05
CA VAL A 25 -10.98 1.63 -3.68
C VAL A 25 -10.68 2.20 -2.28
N ILE A 26 -11.14 3.42 -2.00
CA ILE A 26 -11.01 4.04 -0.68
C ILE A 26 -11.71 3.20 0.39
N GLY A 27 -12.96 2.79 0.13
CA GLY A 27 -13.74 1.98 1.05
C GLY A 27 -13.10 0.61 1.30
N GLY A 28 -12.63 -0.05 0.24
CA GLY A 28 -11.97 -1.35 0.30
C GLY A 28 -10.67 -1.31 1.07
N PHE A 29 -9.80 -0.34 0.78
CA PHE A 29 -8.54 -0.16 1.51
C PHE A 29 -8.78 0.13 2.99
N ASN A 30 -9.71 1.04 3.31
CA ASN A 30 -10.00 1.40 4.70
C ASN A 30 -10.60 0.21 5.47
N SER A 31 -11.52 -0.54 4.86
CA SER A 31 -12.09 -1.74 5.48
C SER A 31 -11.04 -2.83 5.72
N PHE A 32 -10.13 -3.01 4.76
CA PHE A 32 -8.98 -3.91 4.93
C PHE A 32 -8.10 -3.46 6.10
N LEU A 33 -7.72 -2.18 6.15
CA LEU A 33 -6.84 -1.65 7.19
C LEU A 33 -7.47 -1.78 8.59
N GLU A 34 -8.75 -1.48 8.74
CA GLU A 34 -9.46 -1.65 10.02
C GLU A 34 -9.53 -3.14 10.44
N THR A 35 -9.70 -4.06 9.47
CA THR A 35 -9.64 -5.51 9.75
C THR A 35 -8.25 -5.94 10.24
N GLN A 36 -7.18 -5.38 9.65
CA GLN A 36 -5.81 -5.66 10.10
C GLN A 36 -5.54 -5.06 11.49
N LYS A 37 -6.05 -3.85 11.78
CA LYS A 37 -5.93 -3.24 13.12
C LYS A 37 -6.61 -4.06 14.22
N ALA A 38 -7.72 -4.72 13.90
CA ALA A 38 -8.45 -5.58 14.83
C ALA A 38 -7.86 -7.00 14.93
N SER A 39 -6.94 -7.38 14.05
CA SER A 39 -6.35 -8.72 14.05
C SER A 39 -5.29 -8.87 15.14
N PRO A 40 -5.21 -10.03 15.82
CA PRO A 40 -4.19 -10.28 16.83
C PRO A 40 -2.80 -10.40 16.21
N GLY A 41 -1.78 -9.96 16.94
CA GLY A 41 -0.39 -10.00 16.51
C GLY A 41 0.17 -8.62 16.15
N ARG A 42 1.46 -8.56 15.88
CA ARG A 42 2.14 -7.33 15.48
C ARG A 42 2.17 -7.26 13.96
N ALA A 43 1.67 -6.16 13.41
CA ALA A 43 1.69 -5.94 11.97
C ALA A 43 2.21 -4.56 11.61
N THR A 44 2.97 -4.48 10.52
CA THR A 44 3.34 -3.21 9.88
C THR A 44 2.86 -3.19 8.44
N ILE A 45 2.67 -2.00 7.88
CA ILE A 45 2.17 -1.79 6.53
C ILE A 45 3.01 -0.74 5.79
N THR A 46 3.26 -1.03 4.52
CA THR A 46 3.82 -0.11 3.53
C THR A 46 2.75 0.12 2.47
N LEU A 47 2.46 1.39 2.17
CA LEU A 47 1.56 1.78 1.08
C LEU A 47 2.38 2.45 -0.01
N VAL A 48 2.32 1.86 -1.20
CA VAL A 48 2.87 2.40 -2.43
C VAL A 48 1.71 2.75 -3.35
N GLN A 49 1.76 3.91 -3.99
CA GLN A 49 0.87 4.28 -5.08
C GLN A 49 1.66 4.34 -6.39
N PHE A 50 1.04 3.97 -7.52
CA PHE A 50 1.69 4.08 -8.82
C PHE A 50 0.77 4.68 -9.89
N ASP A 51 1.39 5.47 -10.77
CA ASP A 51 0.86 5.96 -12.04
C ASP A 51 2.02 6.28 -13.00
N SER A 52 1.75 6.78 -14.20
CA SER A 52 2.80 7.11 -15.17
C SER A 52 3.66 8.34 -14.82
N GLN A 53 3.24 9.20 -13.90
CA GLN A 53 4.02 10.33 -13.41
C GLN A 53 4.94 9.92 -12.26
N ASP A 54 4.44 9.09 -11.36
CA ASP A 54 5.24 8.48 -10.31
C ASP A 54 4.96 6.96 -10.26
N PRO A 55 5.84 6.15 -10.88
CA PRO A 55 5.65 4.71 -11.00
C PRO A 55 5.85 3.97 -9.67
N PHE A 56 6.32 4.64 -8.61
CA PHE A 56 6.55 4.03 -7.30
C PHE A 56 6.59 5.06 -6.17
N GLU A 57 5.45 5.67 -5.84
CA GLU A 57 5.37 6.62 -4.73
C GLU A 57 5.15 5.86 -3.42
N VAL A 58 6.14 5.90 -2.53
CA VAL A 58 5.97 5.40 -1.17
C VAL A 58 5.22 6.44 -0.33
N VAL A 59 3.95 6.19 -0.04
CA VAL A 59 3.11 7.06 0.80
C VAL A 59 3.53 6.96 2.26
N TYR A 60 3.79 5.74 2.71
CA TYR A 60 4.45 5.44 3.97
C TYR A 60 5.06 4.04 3.91
N ALA A 61 6.17 3.82 4.62
CA ALA A 61 6.86 2.55 4.70
C ALA A 61 6.97 2.08 6.15
N TYR A 62 6.83 0.75 6.34
CA TYR A 62 7.05 0.06 7.61
C TYR A 62 6.32 0.70 8.81
N ARG A 63 5.12 1.23 8.56
CA ARG A 63 4.33 1.90 9.58
C ARG A 63 3.60 0.85 10.40
N ASP A 64 3.49 1.05 11.72
CA ASP A 64 2.61 0.22 12.54
C ASP A 64 1.18 0.29 11.97
N VAL A 65 0.53 -0.87 11.82
CA VAL A 65 -0.85 -0.93 11.30
C VAL A 65 -1.81 -0.10 12.15
N GLN A 66 -1.56 0.02 13.46
CA GLN A 66 -2.36 0.85 14.36
C GLN A 66 -2.27 2.35 14.03
N ASP A 67 -1.10 2.80 13.56
CA ASP A 67 -0.82 4.21 13.23
C ASP A 67 -1.01 4.54 11.74
N ALA A 68 -1.36 3.54 10.92
CA ALA A 68 -1.51 3.74 9.49
C ALA A 68 -2.74 4.61 9.18
N PRO A 69 -2.57 5.70 8.41
CA PRO A 69 -3.67 6.59 8.06
C PRO A 69 -4.62 5.94 7.05
N LEU A 70 -5.91 6.25 7.17
CA LEU A 70 -6.91 5.88 6.18
C LEU A 70 -6.66 6.60 4.86
N LEU A 71 -7.08 5.96 3.76
CA LEU A 71 -7.15 6.58 2.46
C LEU A 71 -8.32 7.58 2.41
N THR A 72 -8.10 8.71 1.76
CA THR A 72 -9.09 9.77 1.60
C THR A 72 -9.09 10.25 0.16
N SER A 73 -10.14 10.97 -0.25
CA SER A 73 -10.20 11.59 -1.58
C SER A 73 -9.10 12.62 -1.86
N LYS A 74 -8.36 13.07 -0.83
CA LYS A 74 -7.18 13.94 -0.94
C LYS A 74 -5.88 13.17 -1.06
N THR A 75 -5.80 11.98 -0.48
CA THR A 75 -4.60 11.13 -0.45
C THR A 75 -4.62 10.03 -1.52
N TYR A 76 -5.75 9.87 -2.21
CA TYR A 76 -5.92 9.03 -3.39
C TYR A 76 -6.61 9.82 -4.48
N VAL A 77 -5.83 10.21 -5.48
CA VAL A 77 -6.28 11.01 -6.63
C VAL A 77 -5.87 10.28 -7.90
N PRO A 78 -6.80 9.53 -8.54
CA PRO A 78 -6.57 8.89 -9.82
C PRO A 78 -6.10 9.89 -10.88
N ARG A 79 -5.02 9.55 -11.61
CA ARG A 79 -4.43 10.41 -12.65
C ARG A 79 -3.60 9.59 -13.64
N ALA A 80 -3.34 10.16 -14.81
CA ALA A 80 -2.35 9.66 -15.77
C ALA A 80 -2.58 8.19 -16.26
N CYS A 81 -1.59 7.58 -16.93
CA CYS A 81 -1.68 6.25 -17.57
C CYS A 81 -0.95 5.16 -16.76
N THR A 82 -1.06 3.89 -17.17
CA THR A 82 -0.70 2.70 -16.36
C THR A 82 0.67 2.06 -16.70
N PRO A 83 1.73 2.24 -15.89
CA PRO A 83 2.98 1.46 -15.97
C PRO A 83 2.98 0.28 -14.97
N LEU A 84 1.98 -0.61 -15.04
CA LEU A 84 1.75 -1.68 -14.04
C LEU A 84 2.94 -2.64 -13.86
N LEU A 85 3.67 -2.96 -14.94
CA LEU A 85 4.79 -3.92 -14.90
C LEU A 85 6.00 -3.39 -14.11
N ASP A 86 6.30 -2.09 -14.23
CA ASP A 86 7.41 -1.47 -13.51
C ASP A 86 7.12 -1.35 -12.00
N ALA A 87 5.87 -1.04 -11.65
CA ALA A 87 5.44 -0.93 -10.24
C ALA A 87 5.54 -2.27 -9.51
N LEU A 88 5.11 -3.38 -10.14
CA LEU A 88 5.20 -4.72 -9.57
C LEU A 88 6.66 -5.17 -9.37
N GLY A 89 7.51 -4.96 -10.39
CA GLY A 89 8.93 -5.33 -10.32
C GLY A 89 9.65 -4.66 -9.17
N ARG A 90 9.47 -3.35 -9.00
CA ARG A 90 10.06 -2.57 -7.90
C ARG A 90 9.50 -2.98 -6.54
N GLY A 91 8.19 -3.25 -6.47
CA GLY A 91 7.54 -3.67 -5.23
C GLY A 91 8.10 -4.97 -4.66
N MET A 92 8.37 -5.96 -5.51
CA MET A 92 8.98 -7.22 -5.08
C MET A 92 10.40 -7.02 -4.52
N THR A 93 11.23 -6.22 -5.20
CA THR A 93 12.61 -5.95 -4.75
C THR A 93 12.65 -5.26 -3.39
N GLU A 94 11.78 -4.26 -3.16
CA GLU A 94 11.71 -3.58 -1.87
C GLU A 94 11.19 -4.48 -0.75
N LEU A 95 10.21 -5.35 -1.03
CA LEU A 95 9.71 -6.31 -0.05
C LEU A 95 10.81 -7.29 0.38
N SER A 96 11.56 -7.86 -0.56
CA SER A 96 12.70 -8.73 -0.25
C SER A 96 13.71 -8.03 0.64
N ARG A 97 14.08 -6.79 0.31
CA ARG A 97 15.03 -5.99 1.10
C ARG A 97 14.52 -5.70 2.51
N ALA A 98 13.25 -5.34 2.66
CA ALA A 98 12.66 -5.06 3.98
C ALA A 98 12.63 -6.30 4.88
N LEU A 99 12.41 -7.48 4.31
CA LEU A 99 12.43 -8.74 5.05
C LEU A 99 13.85 -9.16 5.42
N GLU A 100 14.83 -8.96 4.54
CA GLU A 100 16.25 -9.23 4.81
C GLU A 100 16.83 -8.31 5.91
N GLN A 101 16.42 -7.04 5.95
CA GLN A 101 16.86 -6.08 6.97
C GLN A 101 16.14 -6.24 8.32
N SER A 102 15.05 -7.01 8.35
CA SER A 102 14.30 -7.35 9.57
C SER A 102 14.75 -8.69 10.19
N ALA A 103 15.82 -9.30 9.67
CA ALA A 103 16.46 -10.51 10.18
C ALA A 103 17.62 -10.19 11.12
#